data_AF-A0A523LN48-F1
#
_entry.id   AF-A0A523LN48-F1
#
_cell.length_a   1.000
_cell.length_b   1.000
_cell.length_c   1.000
_cell.angle_alpha   90.00
_cell.angle_beta   90.00
_cell.angle_gamma   90.00
#
_symmetry.space_group_name_H-M   'P 1'
#
loop_
_entity.id
_entity.type
_entity.pdbx_description
1 polymer ?
#
loop_
_entity_poly.entity_id
_entity_poly.type
_entity_poly.pdbx_seq_one_letter_code
_entity_poly.pdbx_strand_id
1 'polypeptide(L)'
;MRRGIYRDFPTEYEDAIGNEYHVRFTPLAVLRNDGVESFNSQDMGNGVCTYFGSADRFIDTGEHTYAFRHEVNRIRGFFDDKDELYWNVTGSECNFPIDKASATVSFEFDVPPDGFSLYGFTGRQGSTGQDYLANIDAAGRPSFETTRILGVYEGLMISVA
;
A
#
# COMPACT_ATOMS: atom_id res chain seq x y z
N MET A 1 -19.61 -0.22 6.35
CA MET A 1 -19.51 0.21 4.94
C MET A 1 -20.69 -0.33 4.17
N ARG A 2 -21.40 0.47 3.38
CA ARG A 2 -22.58 0.02 2.62
C ARG A 2 -22.51 0.26 1.11
N ARG A 3 -21.53 1.04 0.65
CA ARG A 3 -21.42 1.53 -0.74
C ARG A 3 -20.04 1.33 -1.37
N GLY A 4 -19.07 0.78 -0.63
CA GLY A 4 -17.70 0.59 -1.11
C GLY A 4 -16.68 0.42 -0.01
N ILE A 5 -15.44 0.20 -0.44
CA ILE A 5 -14.22 0.48 0.31
C ILE A 5 -13.46 1.60 -0.42
N TYR A 6 -12.37 2.09 0.16
CA TYR A 6 -11.56 3.14 -0.46
C TYR A 6 -10.07 2.86 -0.24
N ARG A 7 -9.24 3.50 -1.07
CA ARG A 7 -7.79 3.49 -0.92
C ARG A 7 -7.25 4.91 -1.08
N ASP A 8 -6.60 5.37 -0.02
CA ASP A 8 -5.91 6.66 0.00
C ASP A 8 -4.46 6.48 -0.38
N PHE A 9 -3.94 7.32 -1.26
CA PHE A 9 -2.54 7.30 -1.66
C PHE A 9 -1.95 8.71 -1.55
N PRO A 10 -1.00 8.95 -0.63
CA PRO A 10 -0.27 10.22 -0.58
C PRO A 10 0.48 10.44 -1.90
N THR A 11 0.40 11.64 -2.46
CA THR A 11 1.11 12.00 -3.69
C THR A 11 2.14 13.11 -3.46
N GLU A 12 2.11 13.73 -2.29
CA GLU A 12 3.03 14.79 -1.89
C GLU A 12 4.02 14.26 -0.87
N TYR A 13 5.30 14.43 -1.17
CA TYR A 13 6.41 13.92 -0.38
C TYR A 13 7.51 14.97 -0.27
N GLU A 14 8.32 14.83 0.78
CA GLU A 14 9.52 15.64 1.01
C GLU A 14 10.75 14.72 0.95
N ASP A 15 11.82 15.17 0.30
CA ASP A 15 13.10 14.46 0.30
C ASP A 15 13.93 14.76 1.56
N ALA A 16 15.08 14.09 1.72
CA ALA A 16 15.91 14.22 2.91
C ALA A 16 16.52 15.63 3.14
N ILE A 17 16.49 16.51 2.13
CA ILE A 17 17.00 17.89 2.21
C ILE A 17 15.88 18.94 2.15
N GLY A 18 14.62 18.51 2.24
CA GLY A 18 13.46 19.38 2.34
C GLY A 18 12.82 19.79 1.02
N ASN A 19 13.17 19.17 -0.11
CA ASN A 19 12.48 19.47 -1.37
C ASN A 19 11.16 18.72 -1.44
N GLU A 20 10.09 19.46 -1.70
CA GLU A 20 8.79 18.89 -2.04
C GLU A 20 8.81 18.30 -3.45
N TYR A 21 8.26 17.10 -3.60
CA TYR A 21 8.05 16.47 -4.89
C TYR A 21 6.71 15.76 -4.96
N HIS A 22 6.18 15.65 -6.19
CA HIS A 22 4.89 15.03 -6.46
C HIS A 22 5.04 13.72 -7.22
N VAL A 23 4.41 12.68 -6.68
CA VAL A 23 4.26 11.35 -7.27
C VAL A 23 2.98 11.30 -8.09
N ARG A 24 3.09 10.84 -9.33
CA ARG A 24 1.91 10.49 -10.12
C ARG A 24 1.34 9.19 -9.57
N PHE A 25 0.06 9.21 -9.24
CA PHE A 25 -0.74 8.03 -8.93
C PHE A 25 -1.85 7.88 -9.99
N THR A 26 -1.96 6.70 -10.59
CA THR A 26 -2.91 6.43 -11.68
C THR A 26 -3.68 5.15 -11.39
N PRO A 27 -4.90 5.25 -10.85
CA PRO A 27 -5.84 4.13 -10.76
C PRO A 27 -6.15 3.56 -12.15
N LEU A 28 -5.99 2.25 -12.31
CA LEU A 28 -6.18 1.58 -13.61
C LEU A 28 -7.46 0.76 -13.66
N ALA A 29 -7.71 -0.05 -12.62
CA ALA A 29 -8.87 -0.93 -12.59
C ALA A 29 -9.24 -1.32 -11.16
N VAL A 30 -10.54 -1.48 -10.91
CA VAL A 30 -11.07 -2.18 -9.73
C VAL A 30 -11.91 -3.35 -10.20
N LEU A 31 -11.68 -4.52 -9.61
CA LEU A 31 -12.56 -5.68 -9.72
C LEU A 31 -13.22 -5.92 -8.36
N ARG A 32 -14.48 -6.35 -8.36
CA ARG A 32 -15.17 -6.90 -7.19
C ARG A 32 -15.71 -8.28 -7.55
N ASN A 33 -15.28 -9.30 -6.80
CA ASN A 33 -15.62 -10.70 -7.07
C ASN A 33 -15.35 -11.07 -8.55
N ASP A 34 -14.15 -10.74 -9.03
CA ASP A 34 -13.66 -10.91 -10.42
C ASP A 34 -14.41 -10.15 -11.52
N GLY A 35 -15.53 -9.50 -11.20
CA GLY A 35 -16.24 -8.61 -12.12
C GLY A 35 -15.70 -7.18 -12.09
N VAL A 36 -15.77 -6.48 -13.22
CA VAL A 36 -15.41 -5.05 -13.29
C VAL A 36 -16.26 -4.24 -12.32
N GLU A 37 -15.61 -3.42 -11.49
CA GLU A 37 -16.26 -2.51 -10.56
C GLU A 37 -15.91 -1.07 -10.93
N SER A 38 -16.90 -0.18 -10.86
CA SER A 38 -16.64 1.25 -11.05
C SER A 38 -15.77 1.78 -9.93
N PHE A 39 -15.01 2.83 -10.20
CA PHE A 39 -14.29 3.57 -9.17
C PHE A 39 -14.25 5.05 -9.51
N ASN A 40 -14.05 5.88 -8.51
CA ASN A 40 -13.85 7.32 -8.68
C ASN A 40 -12.74 7.80 -7.75
N SER A 41 -11.92 8.72 -8.24
CA SER A 41 -10.82 9.30 -7.49
C SER A 41 -11.10 10.77 -7.21
N GLN A 42 -10.76 11.20 -6.00
CA GLN A 42 -10.88 12.58 -5.54
C GLN A 42 -9.56 13.02 -4.92
N ASP A 43 -9.16 14.26 -5.21
CA ASP A 43 -8.03 14.87 -4.55
C ASP A 43 -8.35 15.06 -3.06
N MET A 44 -7.38 14.76 -2.21
CA MET A 44 -7.38 15.03 -0.78
C MET A 44 -6.15 15.88 -0.43
N GLY A 45 -6.10 16.39 0.80
CA GLY A 45 -5.11 17.41 1.19
C GLY A 45 -3.65 17.11 0.82
N ASN A 46 -3.22 15.85 0.86
CA ASN A 46 -1.84 15.43 0.53
C ASN A 46 -1.76 14.27 -0.50
N GLY A 47 -2.84 14.02 -1.25
CA GLY A 47 -2.93 12.79 -2.03
C GLY A 47 -4.22 12.61 -2.82
N VAL A 48 -4.50 11.35 -3.17
CA VAL A 48 -5.72 10.93 -3.87
C VAL A 48 -6.44 9.84 -3.08
N CYS A 49 -7.73 10.03 -2.81
CA CYS A 49 -8.62 8.99 -2.32
C CYS A 49 -9.35 8.33 -3.50
N THR A 50 -9.23 7.01 -3.65
CA THR A 50 -9.96 6.23 -4.67
C THR A 50 -11.07 5.42 -4.01
N TYR A 51 -12.31 5.74 -4.33
CA TYR A 51 -13.51 5.03 -3.87
C TYR A 51 -13.87 3.90 -4.83
N PHE A 52 -14.09 2.70 -4.28
CA PHE A 52 -14.45 1.51 -5.05
C PHE A 52 -15.97 1.32 -5.02
N GLY A 53 -16.59 1.25 -6.18
CA GLY A 53 -18.03 1.15 -6.36
C GLY A 53 -18.67 2.42 -6.93
N SER A 54 -19.94 2.60 -6.62
CA SER A 54 -20.74 3.78 -7.01
C SER A 54 -21.54 4.25 -5.81
N ALA A 55 -21.71 5.57 -5.71
CA ALA A 55 -22.54 6.18 -4.67
C ALA A 55 -23.99 5.71 -4.73
N ASP A 56 -24.48 5.18 -5.87
CA ASP A 56 -25.88 4.79 -6.07
C ASP A 56 -26.16 3.31 -5.79
N ARG A 57 -25.14 2.48 -5.60
CA ARG A 57 -25.29 1.03 -5.42
C ARG A 57 -24.97 0.61 -3.99
N PHE A 58 -25.87 -0.16 -3.39
CA PHE A 58 -25.56 -0.88 -2.16
C PHE A 58 -24.77 -2.14 -2.45
N ILE A 59 -23.89 -2.51 -1.53
CA ILE A 59 -23.20 -3.78 -1.54
C ILE A 59 -23.98 -4.73 -0.64
N ASP A 60 -24.23 -5.94 -1.15
CA ASP A 60 -24.90 -7.00 -0.39
C ASP A 60 -24.10 -7.36 0.87
N THR A 61 -24.77 -7.92 1.86
CA THR A 61 -24.06 -8.38 3.06
C THR A 61 -23.33 -9.68 2.73
N GLY A 62 -22.04 -9.73 3.04
CA GLY A 62 -21.22 -10.92 2.83
C GLY A 62 -19.75 -10.55 2.61
N GLU A 63 -18.97 -11.57 2.27
CA GLU A 63 -17.58 -11.39 1.88
C GLU A 63 -17.49 -10.89 0.44
N HIS A 64 -16.62 -9.90 0.22
CA HIS A 64 -16.32 -9.37 -1.10
C HIS A 64 -14.82 -9.28 -1.28
N THR A 65 -14.35 -9.79 -2.42
CA THR A 65 -12.95 -9.65 -2.82
C THR A 65 -12.81 -8.47 -3.76
N TYR A 66 -11.87 -7.58 -3.46
CA TYR A 66 -11.51 -6.48 -4.35
C TYR A 66 -10.09 -6.65 -4.88
N ALA A 67 -9.91 -6.42 -6.18
CA ALA A 67 -8.60 -6.29 -6.78
C ALA A 67 -8.46 -4.86 -7.32
N PHE A 68 -7.49 -4.10 -6.78
CA PHE A 68 -7.21 -2.74 -7.22
C PHE A 68 -5.85 -2.69 -7.91
N ARG A 69 -5.84 -2.31 -9.18
CA ARG A 69 -4.63 -2.10 -9.97
C ARG A 69 -4.41 -0.60 -10.16
N HIS A 70 -3.19 -0.15 -9.91
CA HIS A 70 -2.75 1.23 -10.09
C HIS A 70 -1.29 1.27 -10.52
N GLU A 71 -0.89 2.41 -11.07
CA GLU A 71 0.48 2.73 -11.41
C GLU A 71 0.94 3.97 -10.62
N VAL A 72 2.19 3.94 -10.19
CA VAL A 72 2.86 5.05 -9.52
C VAL A 72 4.22 5.29 -10.13
N ASN A 73 4.71 6.53 -10.06
CA ASN A 73 6.09 6.86 -10.41
C ASN A 73 6.87 7.36 -9.19
N ARG A 74 8.19 7.53 -9.34
CA ARG A 74 9.05 8.21 -8.36
C ARG A 74 8.92 7.69 -6.92
N ILE A 75 8.63 6.39 -6.78
CA ILE A 75 8.46 5.75 -5.48
C ILE A 75 9.77 5.12 -4.95
N ARG A 76 10.82 5.14 -5.78
CA ARG A 76 12.16 4.72 -5.39
C ARG A 76 12.90 5.94 -4.86
N GLY A 77 13.37 5.85 -3.61
CA GLY A 77 14.40 6.73 -3.08
C GLY A 77 15.75 6.30 -3.63
N PHE A 78 16.56 7.27 -4.07
CA PHE A 78 17.94 7.04 -4.45
C PHE A 78 18.83 7.60 -3.34
N PHE A 79 19.65 6.75 -2.74
CA PHE A 79 20.66 7.11 -1.76
C PHE A 79 22.06 6.78 -2.31
N ASP A 80 23.11 7.39 -1.74
CA ASP A 80 24.47 7.26 -2.25
C ASP A 80 24.97 5.80 -2.32
N ASP A 81 24.45 4.93 -1.46
CA ASP A 81 24.86 3.53 -1.31
C ASP A 81 23.78 2.51 -1.67
N LYS A 82 22.53 2.92 -1.90
CA LYS A 82 21.40 2.01 -2.14
C LYS A 82 20.19 2.68 -2.80
N ASP A 83 19.40 1.87 -3.48
CA ASP A 83 18.04 2.22 -3.91
C ASP A 83 17.06 1.71 -2.84
N GLU A 84 16.03 2.48 -2.50
CA GLU A 84 15.03 2.06 -1.50
C GLU A 84 13.61 2.19 -2.05
N LEU A 85 12.81 1.14 -1.91
CA LEU A 85 11.36 1.18 -2.04
C LEU A 85 10.75 1.38 -0.66
N TYR A 86 10.17 2.56 -0.42
CA TYR A 86 9.39 2.85 0.79
C TYR A 86 7.90 2.89 0.45
N TRP A 87 7.10 1.99 1.02
CA TRP A 87 5.72 1.79 0.58
C TRP A 87 4.74 1.58 1.73
N ASN A 88 3.63 2.34 1.71
CA ASN A 88 2.49 2.09 2.57
C ASN A 88 1.59 1.02 1.94
N VAL A 89 1.59 -0.19 2.50
CA VAL A 89 0.86 -1.35 1.96
C VAL A 89 -0.65 -1.17 2.12
N THR A 90 -1.11 -0.82 3.32
CA THR A 90 -2.53 -0.85 3.71
C THR A 90 -3.26 0.48 3.53
N GLY A 91 -2.55 1.58 3.32
CA GLY A 91 -3.10 2.94 3.42
C GLY A 91 -3.11 3.45 4.86
N SER A 92 -3.15 4.78 5.02
CA SER A 92 -3.00 5.46 6.32
C SER A 92 -4.32 5.67 7.07
N GLU A 93 -5.46 5.71 6.38
CA GLU A 93 -6.74 6.14 6.97
C GLU A 93 -7.81 5.02 6.95
N CYS A 94 -7.36 3.78 7.01
CA CYS A 94 -8.24 2.64 7.12
C CYS A 94 -9.06 2.71 8.43
N ASN A 95 -10.35 3.02 8.32
CA ASN A 95 -11.24 3.21 9.48
C ASN A 95 -11.90 1.91 9.99
N PHE A 96 -11.28 0.77 9.69
CA PHE A 96 -11.70 -0.56 10.09
C PHE A 96 -10.47 -1.41 10.42
N PRO A 97 -10.60 -2.43 11.29
CA PRO A 97 -9.49 -3.32 11.61
C PRO A 97 -9.09 -4.14 10.38
N ILE A 98 -7.80 -4.49 10.31
CA ILE A 98 -7.24 -5.37 9.29
C ILE A 98 -6.79 -6.65 9.99
N ASP A 99 -7.48 -7.75 9.72
CA ASP A 99 -7.18 -9.03 10.36
C ASP A 99 -5.79 -9.55 9.99
N LYS A 100 -5.40 -9.35 8.73
CA LYS A 100 -4.09 -9.73 8.19
C LYS A 100 -3.73 -8.85 6.98
N ALA A 101 -2.49 -8.37 6.95
CA ALA A 101 -1.91 -7.72 5.78
C ALA A 101 -0.63 -8.43 5.35
N SER A 102 -0.40 -8.49 4.04
CA SER A 102 0.85 -9.00 3.47
C SER A 102 1.25 -8.20 2.24
N ALA A 103 2.54 -8.23 1.91
CA ALA A 103 3.08 -7.61 0.70
C ALA A 103 4.17 -8.49 0.10
N THR A 104 4.22 -8.54 -1.22
CA THR A 104 5.29 -9.18 -1.97
C THR A 104 5.80 -8.20 -3.02
N VAL A 105 7.11 -8.01 -3.08
CA VAL A 105 7.74 -7.08 -4.02
C VAL A 105 8.44 -7.86 -5.12
N SER A 106 8.15 -7.54 -6.37
CA SER A 106 8.80 -8.13 -7.54
C SER A 106 9.48 -7.05 -8.36
N PHE A 107 10.66 -7.39 -8.88
CA PHE A 107 11.44 -6.54 -9.78
C PHE A 107 11.45 -7.14 -11.18
N GLU A 108 11.57 -6.29 -12.21
CA GLU A 108 11.74 -6.73 -13.60
C GLU A 108 13.20 -7.15 -13.92
N PHE A 109 14.07 -7.14 -12.91
CA PHE A 109 15.47 -7.53 -12.97
C PHE A 109 15.80 -8.45 -11.80
N ASP A 110 16.84 -9.27 -11.96
CA ASP A 110 17.30 -10.18 -10.92
C ASP A 110 18.08 -9.43 -9.85
N VAL A 111 17.74 -9.68 -8.58
CA VAL A 111 18.49 -9.20 -7.42
C VAL A 111 18.92 -10.42 -6.59
N PRO A 112 20.20 -10.55 -6.24
CA PRO A 112 20.66 -11.61 -5.35
C PRO A 112 19.88 -11.61 -4.02
N PRO A 113 19.48 -12.78 -3.48
CA PRO A 113 18.72 -12.83 -2.22
C PRO A 113 19.39 -12.18 -1.01
N ASP A 114 20.73 -12.12 -1.00
CA ASP A 114 21.55 -11.45 0.00
C ASP A 114 21.72 -9.94 -0.24
N GLY A 115 21.20 -9.43 -1.35
CA GLY A 115 21.22 -8.02 -1.72
C GLY A 115 20.07 -7.20 -1.13
N PHE A 116 19.23 -7.77 -0.27
CA PHE A 116 18.07 -7.08 0.30
C PHE A 116 18.23 -6.79 1.80
N SER A 117 17.87 -5.57 2.18
CA SER A 117 17.56 -5.15 3.54
C SER A 117 16.05 -4.92 3.66
N LEU A 118 15.39 -5.70 4.53
CA LEU A 118 13.94 -5.67 4.69
C LEU A 118 13.55 -5.05 6.02
N TYR A 119 12.84 -3.92 5.97
CA TYR A 119 12.29 -3.25 7.15
C TYR A 119 10.79 -3.02 7.00
N GLY A 120 10.10 -2.96 8.12
CA GLY A 120 8.68 -2.70 8.17
C GLY A 120 8.30 -1.92 9.42
N PHE A 121 7.13 -1.30 9.37
CA PHE A 121 6.54 -0.56 10.48
C PHE A 121 5.06 -0.89 10.55
N THR A 122 4.60 -1.23 11.75
CA THR A 122 3.18 -1.43 12.05
C THR A 122 2.67 -0.41 13.06
N GLY A 123 1.36 -0.12 12.99
CA GLY A 123 0.68 0.77 13.93
C GLY A 123 0.15 2.03 13.24
N ARG A 124 -0.23 3.03 14.05
CA ARG A 124 -0.75 4.31 13.55
C ARG A 124 0.35 5.13 12.90
N GLN A 125 -0.02 6.16 12.13
CA GLN A 125 0.93 7.12 11.56
C GLN A 125 1.96 7.59 12.61
N GLY A 126 3.25 7.49 12.26
CA GLY A 126 4.37 7.84 13.15
C GLY A 126 4.79 6.74 14.14
N SER A 127 4.09 5.60 14.17
CA SER A 127 4.46 4.45 15.02
C SER A 127 5.63 3.67 14.42
N THR A 128 6.45 3.10 15.29
CA THR A 128 7.60 2.25 14.94
C THR A 128 7.39 0.78 15.33
N GLY A 129 6.14 0.32 15.34
CA GLY A 129 5.80 -1.06 15.71
C GLY A 129 6.46 -2.07 14.76
N GLN A 130 6.73 -3.27 15.26
CA GLN A 130 7.43 -4.32 14.53
C GLN A 130 6.63 -5.63 14.51
N ASP A 131 5.31 -5.52 14.49
CA ASP A 131 4.41 -6.68 14.46
C ASP A 131 4.30 -7.25 13.04
N TYR A 132 5.43 -7.61 12.44
CA TYR A 132 5.54 -8.19 11.11
C TYR A 132 6.65 -9.24 11.04
N LEU A 133 6.53 -10.14 10.07
CA LEU A 133 7.60 -11.00 9.58
C LEU A 133 8.04 -10.48 8.22
N ALA A 134 9.35 -10.54 7.96
CA ALA A 134 9.93 -10.26 6.65
C ALA A 134 10.91 -11.36 6.26
N ASN A 135 10.84 -11.82 5.02
CA ASN A 135 11.72 -12.84 4.47
C ASN A 135 11.81 -12.73 2.95
N ILE A 136 12.77 -13.44 2.37
CA ILE A 136 12.78 -13.74 0.93
C ILE A 136 11.95 -15.01 0.71
N ASP A 137 10.98 -14.96 -0.20
CA ASP A 137 10.13 -16.11 -0.52
C ASP A 137 10.86 -17.14 -1.41
N ALA A 138 10.21 -18.27 -1.70
CA ALA A 138 10.78 -19.34 -2.52
C ALA A 138 11.08 -18.92 -3.97
N ALA A 139 10.52 -17.80 -4.43
CA ALA A 139 10.76 -17.22 -5.75
C ALA A 139 11.82 -16.09 -5.71
N GLY A 140 12.50 -15.87 -4.58
CA GLY A 140 13.55 -14.85 -4.44
C GLY A 140 13.01 -13.44 -4.19
N ARG A 141 11.75 -13.29 -3.76
CA ARG A 141 11.09 -11.98 -3.61
C ARG A 141 10.99 -11.54 -2.14
N PRO A 142 11.24 -10.25 -1.83
CA PRO A 142 10.87 -9.67 -0.54
C PRO A 142 9.39 -9.89 -0.22
N SER A 143 9.12 -10.46 0.96
CA SER A 143 7.79 -10.78 1.45
C SER A 143 7.62 -10.30 2.88
N PHE A 144 6.44 -9.74 3.17
CA PHE A 144 6.07 -9.19 4.48
C PHE A 144 4.69 -9.71 4.89
N GLU A 145 4.50 -9.97 6.18
CA GLU A 145 3.21 -10.37 6.76
C GLU A 145 3.06 -9.82 8.19
N THR A 146 1.89 -9.29 8.54
CA THR A 146 1.58 -8.86 9.91
C THR A 146 1.42 -10.05 10.86
N THR A 147 1.94 -9.95 12.08
CA THR A 147 1.84 -11.01 13.11
C THR A 147 0.65 -10.87 14.05
N ARG A 148 -0.11 -9.78 13.94
CA ARG A 148 -1.36 -9.53 14.68
C ARG A 148 -2.35 -8.75 13.84
N ILE A 149 -3.60 -8.72 14.30
CA ILE A 149 -4.63 -7.81 13.81
C ILE A 149 -4.15 -6.37 13.97
N LEU A 150 -4.27 -5.57 12.92
CA LEU A 150 -4.08 -4.12 12.96
C LEU A 150 -5.41 -3.46 13.34
N GLY A 151 -5.40 -2.64 14.37
CA GLY A 151 -6.57 -1.88 14.81
C GLY A 151 -6.97 -0.79 13.82
N VAL A 152 -8.06 -0.10 14.14
CA VAL A 152 -8.51 1.06 13.37
C VAL A 152 -7.41 2.13 13.31
N TYR A 153 -7.12 2.62 12.11
CA TYR A 153 -6.02 3.54 11.78
C TYR A 153 -4.61 2.99 11.97
N GLU A 154 -4.44 1.69 12.22
CA GLU A 154 -3.14 1.04 12.11
C GLU A 154 -2.92 0.53 10.69
N GLY A 155 -1.66 0.53 10.25
CA GLY A 155 -1.27 0.06 8.92
C GLY A 155 0.04 -0.72 8.93
N LEU A 156 0.40 -1.22 7.74
CA LEU A 156 1.69 -1.81 7.43
C LEU A 156 2.40 -0.92 6.40
N MET A 157 3.62 -0.52 6.74
CA MET A 157 4.57 0.15 5.86
C MET A 157 5.81 -0.72 5.71
N ILE A 158 6.38 -0.75 4.51
CA ILE A 158 7.55 -1.56 4.20
C ILE A 158 8.65 -0.70 3.58
N SER A 159 9.89 -1.11 3.83
CA SER A 159 11.10 -0.62 3.19
C SER A 159 11.87 -1.83 2.65
N VAL A 160 12.24 -1.76 1.38
CA VAL A 160 13.10 -2.73 0.72
C VAL A 160 14.25 -1.96 0.10
N ALA A 161 15.46 -2.20 0.57
CA ALA A 161 16.68 -1.59 0.07
C ALA A 161 17.74 -2.62 -0.28
#